data_AF-A2DGP0-F1
#
_entry.id   AF-A2DGP0-F1
#
_cell.length_a   1.000
_cell.length_b   1.000
_cell.length_c   1.000
_cell.angle_alpha   90.00
_cell.angle_beta   90.00
_cell.angle_gamma   90.00
#
_symmetry.space_group_name_H-M   'P 1'
#
loop_
_entity.id
_entity.type
_entity.pdbx_description
1 polymer ?
#
loop_
_entity_poly.entity_id
_entity_poly.type
_entity_poly.pdbx_seq_one_letter_code
_entity_poly.pdbx_strand_id
1 'polypeptide(L)'
;MSKGEINQTHYAKLMEIFTGYIDVYNALYRLKTNDEEKLNEIYKKIKQNLIHSYQIPPDEIVTDISFILIYNNRYVKSYLALAKKIVDEYHLNHVNKICTVFCYFFYKEYNIVLNENCEESFHQIEDSHCSTDIHNKNTL
;
A
#
# COMPACT_ATOMS: atom_id res chain seq x y z
N MET A 1 -26.23 -33.98 4.01
CA MET A 1 -25.62 -32.65 4.24
C MET A 1 -26.28 -31.68 3.29
N SER A 2 -26.83 -30.58 3.80
CA SER A 2 -27.56 -29.64 2.95
C SER A 2 -26.59 -28.83 2.07
N LYS A 3 -27.06 -28.36 0.92
CA LYS A 3 -26.28 -27.49 0.02
C LYS A 3 -25.79 -26.20 0.72
N GLY A 4 -26.47 -25.77 1.79
CA GLY A 4 -26.07 -24.64 2.63
C GLY A 4 -24.88 -24.93 3.57
N GLU A 5 -24.80 -26.13 4.15
CA GLU A 5 -23.69 -26.55 5.04
C GLU A 5 -22.38 -26.77 4.25
N ILE A 6 -22.50 -27.27 3.02
CA ILE A 6 -21.35 -27.50 2.13
C ILE A 6 -20.74 -26.16 1.70
N ASN A 7 -21.54 -25.12 1.42
CA ASN A 7 -21.01 -23.82 1.02
C ASN A 7 -20.28 -23.09 2.17
N GLN A 8 -20.78 -23.19 3.41
CA GLN A 8 -20.12 -22.59 4.58
C GLN A 8 -18.77 -23.24 4.89
N THR A 9 -18.65 -24.56 4.72
CA THR A 9 -17.41 -25.29 5.00
C THR A 9 -16.32 -25.03 3.96
N HIS A 10 -16.65 -24.84 2.68
CA HIS A 10 -15.67 -24.44 1.66
C HIS A 10 -15.20 -22.99 1.84
N TYR A 11 -16.13 -22.08 2.18
CA TYR A 11 -15.78 -20.69 2.49
C TYR A 11 -14.83 -20.58 3.68
N ALA A 12 -15.12 -21.28 4.78
CA ALA A 12 -14.26 -21.26 5.97
C ALA A 12 -12.84 -21.76 5.67
N LYS A 13 -12.71 -22.84 4.89
CA LYS A 13 -11.41 -23.37 4.46
C LYS A 13 -10.64 -22.38 3.57
N LEU A 14 -11.34 -21.72 2.64
CA LEU A 14 -10.71 -20.71 1.78
C LEU A 14 -10.20 -19.53 2.61
N MET A 15 -11.03 -19.03 3.53
CA MET A 15 -10.64 -17.96 4.45
C MET A 15 -9.44 -18.33 5.29
N GLU A 16 -9.38 -19.57 5.79
CA GLU A 16 -8.24 -20.09 6.56
C GLU A 16 -6.94 -20.05 5.73
N ILE A 17 -6.97 -20.55 4.49
CA ILE A 17 -5.82 -20.55 3.57
C ILE A 17 -5.33 -19.13 3.26
N PHE A 18 -6.24 -18.16 3.13
CA PHE A 18 -5.92 -16.77 2.80
C PHE A 18 -5.83 -15.84 4.01
N THR A 19 -5.86 -16.37 5.24
CA THR A 19 -5.85 -15.54 6.47
C THR A 19 -4.68 -14.57 6.48
N GLY A 20 -3.48 -15.04 6.14
CA GLY A 20 -2.28 -14.20 6.13
C GLY A 20 -2.34 -13.06 5.11
N TYR A 21 -2.93 -13.31 3.93
CA TYR A 21 -3.17 -12.29 2.91
C TYR A 21 -4.17 -11.26 3.43
N ILE A 22 -5.32 -11.74 3.91
CA ILE A 22 -6.43 -10.91 4.39
C ILE A 22 -5.98 -10.03 5.56
N ASP A 23 -5.19 -10.56 6.49
CA ASP A 23 -4.67 -9.82 7.63
C ASP A 23 -3.75 -8.68 7.23
N VAL A 24 -2.89 -8.88 6.22
CA VAL A 24 -2.00 -7.82 5.72
C VAL A 24 -2.82 -6.71 5.05
N TYR A 25 -3.73 -7.04 4.14
CA TYR A 25 -4.54 -6.00 3.48
C TYR A 25 -5.49 -5.32 4.46
N ASN A 26 -6.06 -6.03 5.43
CA ASN A 26 -6.81 -5.40 6.52
C ASN A 26 -5.94 -4.41 7.30
N ALA A 27 -4.68 -4.73 7.59
CA ALA A 27 -3.76 -3.82 8.25
C ALA A 27 -3.41 -2.60 7.39
N LEU A 28 -3.21 -2.78 6.09
CA LEU A 28 -2.98 -1.69 5.13
C LEU A 28 -4.19 -0.76 5.04
N TYR A 29 -5.39 -1.29 4.76
CA TYR A 29 -6.61 -0.47 4.65
C TYR A 29 -6.99 0.23 5.96
N ARG A 30 -6.68 -0.36 7.13
CA ARG A 30 -6.98 0.19 8.45
C ARG A 30 -5.80 0.96 9.07
N LEU A 31 -4.75 1.22 8.30
CA LEU A 31 -3.57 1.93 8.79
C LEU A 31 -3.99 3.30 9.33
N LYS A 32 -3.61 3.57 10.58
CA LYS A 32 -3.97 4.81 11.28
C LYS A 32 -2.87 5.35 12.18
N THR A 33 -1.63 5.14 11.77
CA THR A 33 -0.45 5.48 12.57
C THR A 33 0.71 5.89 11.68
N ASN A 34 1.54 6.81 12.20
CA ASN A 34 2.84 7.18 11.65
C ASN A 34 4.00 6.63 12.51
N ASP A 35 3.68 5.75 13.47
CA ASP A 35 4.65 5.15 14.38
C ASP A 35 5.52 4.14 13.64
N GLU A 36 6.83 4.36 13.64
CA GLU A 36 7.78 3.57 12.85
C GLU A 36 7.81 2.09 13.27
N GLU A 37 7.70 1.81 14.57
CA GLU A 37 7.68 0.43 15.06
C GLU A 37 6.47 -0.33 14.53
N LYS A 38 5.27 0.27 14.60
CA LYS A 38 4.05 -0.31 14.03
C LYS A 38 4.13 -0.49 12.51
N LEU A 39 4.75 0.45 11.80
CA LEU A 39 4.97 0.30 10.36
C LEU A 39 5.94 -0.85 10.05
N ASN A 40 6.99 -1.01 10.85
CA ASN A 40 7.91 -2.14 10.72
C ASN A 40 7.21 -3.49 10.95
N GLU A 41 6.26 -3.56 11.88
CA GLU A 41 5.45 -4.78 12.08
C GLU A 41 4.56 -5.08 10.87
N ILE A 42 3.95 -4.07 10.25
CA ILE A 42 3.20 -4.25 9.01
C ILE A 42 4.12 -4.73 7.88
N TYR A 43 5.30 -4.11 7.74
CA TYR A 43 6.28 -4.49 6.73
C TYR A 43 6.76 -5.94 6.88
N LYS A 44 7.04 -6.40 8.11
CA LYS A 44 7.39 -7.80 8.37
C LYS A 44 6.28 -8.75 7.92
N LYS A 45 5.01 -8.41 8.17
CA LYS A 45 3.86 -9.20 7.72
C LYS A 45 3.71 -9.21 6.21
N ILE A 46 3.97 -8.08 5.53
CA ILE A 46 4.01 -8.02 4.07
C ILE A 46 5.04 -9.01 3.52
N LYS A 47 6.28 -8.97 4.03
CA LYS A 47 7.35 -9.89 3.59
C LYS A 47 6.99 -11.34 3.83
N GLN A 48 6.59 -11.67 5.05
CA GLN A 48 6.30 -13.05 5.44
C GLN A 48 5.09 -13.61 4.69
N ASN A 49 3.98 -12.89 4.70
CA ASN A 49 2.73 -13.43 4.18
C ASN A 49 2.66 -13.19 2.66
N LEU A 50 2.76 -11.96 2.18
CA LEU A 50 2.54 -11.66 0.76
C LEU A 50 3.70 -12.16 -0.11
N ILE A 51 4.94 -11.80 0.22
CA ILE A 51 6.10 -12.09 -0.63
C ILE A 51 6.54 -13.55 -0.47
N HIS A 52 6.80 -14.02 0.75
CA HIS A 52 7.33 -15.37 0.95
C HIS A 52 6.25 -16.46 0.83
N SER A 53 5.04 -16.24 1.35
CA SER A 53 4.02 -17.30 1.41
C SER A 53 3.15 -17.33 0.15
N TYR A 54 2.64 -16.17 -0.28
CA TYR A 54 1.79 -16.08 -1.49
C TYR A 54 2.56 -15.74 -2.76
N GLN A 55 3.88 -15.49 -2.68
CA GLN A 55 4.76 -15.21 -3.82
C GLN A 55 4.30 -14.00 -4.66
N ILE A 56 3.69 -13.02 -4.01
CA ILE A 56 3.25 -11.79 -4.66
C ILE A 56 4.48 -10.93 -4.99
N PRO A 57 4.64 -10.47 -6.24
CA PRO A 57 5.74 -9.61 -6.64
C PRO A 57 5.79 -8.30 -5.81
N PRO A 58 6.98 -7.85 -5.38
CA PRO A 58 7.11 -6.62 -4.60
C PRO A 58 6.54 -5.37 -5.29
N ASP A 59 6.64 -5.28 -6.63
CA ASP A 59 6.10 -4.17 -7.43
C ASP A 59 4.56 -4.17 -7.49
N GLU A 60 3.92 -5.33 -7.44
CA GLU A 60 2.46 -5.45 -7.28
C GLU A 60 2.02 -4.94 -5.90
N ILE A 61 2.81 -5.20 -4.84
CA ILE A 61 2.50 -4.69 -3.50
C ILE A 61 2.65 -3.17 -3.43
N VAL A 62 3.68 -2.60 -4.07
CA VAL A 62 3.84 -1.13 -4.19
C VAL A 62 2.68 -0.52 -4.98
N THR A 63 2.26 -1.18 -6.06
CA THR A 63 1.06 -0.83 -6.83
C THR A 63 -0.17 -0.74 -5.93
N ASP A 64 -0.43 -1.77 -5.12
CA ASP A 64 -1.58 -1.80 -4.22
C ASP A 64 -1.51 -0.71 -3.16
N ILE A 65 -0.35 -0.52 -2.52
CA ILE A 65 -0.14 0.57 -1.55
C ILE A 65 -0.44 1.93 -2.20
N SER A 66 -0.06 2.11 -3.46
CA SER A 66 -0.29 3.35 -4.20
C SER A 66 -1.78 3.68 -4.36
N PHE A 67 -2.62 2.67 -4.59
CA PHE A 67 -4.06 2.85 -4.70
C PHE A 67 -4.72 3.00 -3.33
N ILE A 68 -4.28 2.27 -2.32
CA ILE A 68 -4.81 2.37 -0.94
C ILE A 68 -4.60 3.77 -0.37
N LEU A 69 -3.43 4.37 -0.64
CA LEU A 69 -3.09 5.73 -0.19
C LEU A 69 -4.15 6.76 -0.58
N ILE A 70 -4.74 6.64 -1.78
CA ILE A 70 -5.75 7.59 -2.29
C ILE A 70 -6.99 7.64 -1.37
N TYR A 71 -7.37 6.49 -0.81
CA TYR A 71 -8.57 6.37 0.03
C TYR A 71 -8.30 6.62 1.52
N ASN A 72 -7.04 6.61 1.95
CA ASN A 72 -6.64 6.84 3.34
C ASN A 72 -5.50 7.87 3.45
N ASN A 73 -5.69 9.00 2.77
CA ASN A 73 -4.66 10.02 2.55
C ASN A 73 -4.17 10.74 3.83
N ARG A 74 -4.84 10.59 4.97
CA ARG A 74 -4.35 11.10 6.27
C ARG A 74 -2.99 10.51 6.66
N TYR A 75 -2.69 9.29 6.20
CA TYR A 75 -1.47 8.57 6.55
C TYR A 75 -0.53 8.40 5.36
N VAL A 76 -0.53 9.36 4.41
CA VAL A 76 0.34 9.35 3.22
C VAL A 76 1.79 9.02 3.57
N LYS A 77 2.38 9.70 4.56
CA LYS A 77 3.78 9.48 4.96
C LYS A 77 4.05 8.01 5.33
N SER A 78 3.11 7.36 6.01
CA SER A 78 3.24 5.96 6.38
C SER A 78 3.20 5.02 5.18
N TYR A 79 2.32 5.27 4.21
CA TYR A 79 2.26 4.49 2.99
C TYR A 79 3.51 4.67 2.13
N LEU A 80 4.01 5.91 2.01
CA LEU A 80 5.27 6.20 1.33
C LEU A 80 6.45 5.48 2.00
N ALA A 81 6.53 5.50 3.33
CA ALA A 81 7.58 4.82 4.09
C ALA A 81 7.51 3.29 3.93
N LEU A 82 6.32 2.69 3.95
CA LEU A 82 6.13 1.27 3.69
C LEU A 82 6.59 0.89 2.28
N ALA A 83 6.16 1.65 1.26
CA ALA A 83 6.58 1.43 -0.11
C ALA A 83 8.09 1.63 -0.29
N LYS A 84 8.69 2.63 0.36
CA LYS A 84 10.14 2.89 0.31
C LYS A 84 10.94 1.70 0.83
N LYS A 85 10.52 1.08 1.94
CA LYS A 85 11.15 -0.14 2.47
C LYS A 85 11.09 -1.29 1.46
N ILE A 86 9.99 -1.43 0.72
CA ILE A 86 9.87 -2.46 -0.34
C ILE A 86 10.79 -2.12 -1.52
N VAL A 87 10.74 -0.88 -2.01
CA VAL A 87 11.58 -0.41 -3.12
C VAL A 87 13.06 -0.59 -2.83
N ASP A 88 13.52 -0.25 -1.64
CA ASP A 88 14.93 -0.34 -1.24
C ASP A 88 15.40 -1.79 -1.08
N GLU A 89 14.61 -2.63 -0.40
CA GLU A 89 15.00 -4.01 -0.11
C GLU A 89 15.02 -4.88 -1.38
N TYR A 90 14.07 -4.65 -2.29
CA TYR A 90 13.94 -5.43 -3.54
C TYR A 90 14.53 -4.72 -4.75
N HIS A 91 15.22 -3.60 -4.55
CA HIS A 91 15.89 -2.81 -5.58
C HIS A 91 14.99 -2.51 -6.80
N LEU A 92 13.76 -2.06 -6.53
CA LEU A 92 12.78 -1.79 -7.57
C LEU A 92 13.12 -0.48 -8.28
N ASN A 93 13.40 -0.57 -9.58
CA ASN A 93 13.68 0.60 -10.42
C ASN A 93 12.45 1.09 -11.19
N HIS A 94 11.40 0.26 -11.29
CA HIS A 94 10.19 0.58 -12.03
C HIS A 94 8.97 -0.15 -11.46
N VAL A 95 7.80 0.51 -11.47
CA VAL A 95 6.50 -0.06 -11.09
C VAL A 95 5.44 0.34 -12.13
N ASN A 96 4.93 -0.64 -12.87
CA ASN A 96 4.11 -0.40 -14.07
C ASN A 96 2.76 0.29 -13.81
N LYS A 97 2.05 -0.06 -12.73
CA LYS A 97 0.66 0.38 -12.48
C LYS A 97 0.55 1.15 -11.17
N ILE A 98 1.04 2.37 -11.16
CA ILE A 98 1.12 3.18 -9.94
C ILE A 98 0.26 4.43 -10.05
N CYS A 99 -0.39 4.81 -8.94
CA CYS A 99 -1.17 6.05 -8.91
C CYS A 99 -0.26 7.26 -9.10
N THR A 100 -0.65 8.18 -10.00
CA THR A 100 0.09 9.42 -10.27
C THR A 100 0.29 10.28 -9.01
N VAL A 101 -0.71 10.36 -8.14
CA VAL A 101 -0.63 11.10 -6.86
C VAL A 101 0.41 10.48 -5.94
N PHE A 102 0.44 9.14 -5.86
CA PHE A 102 1.46 8.43 -5.11
C PHE A 102 2.85 8.68 -5.70
N CYS A 103 3.02 8.53 -7.02
CA CYS A 103 4.28 8.80 -7.70
C CYS A 103 4.83 10.19 -7.37
N TYR A 104 3.97 11.21 -7.45
CA TYR A 104 4.34 12.59 -7.16
C TYR A 104 4.83 12.77 -5.72
N PHE A 105 4.08 12.25 -4.74
CA PHE A 105 4.50 12.36 -3.34
C PHE A 105 5.77 11.54 -3.04
N PHE A 106 5.92 10.37 -3.64
CA PHE A 106 7.12 9.55 -3.49
C PHE A 106 8.35 10.25 -4.08
N TYR A 107 8.21 10.88 -5.25
CA TYR A 107 9.25 11.71 -5.84
C TYR A 107 9.58 12.92 -4.97
N LYS A 108 8.59 13.68 -4.49
CA LYS A 108 8.84 14.87 -3.64
C LYS A 108 9.52 14.50 -2.32
N GLU A 109 9.22 13.34 -1.73
CA GLU A 109 9.79 12.90 -0.45
C GLU A 109 11.20 12.27 -0.61
N TYR A 110 11.40 11.43 -1.62
CA TYR A 110 12.61 10.60 -1.74
C TYR A 110 13.47 10.89 -2.98
N ASN A 111 13.03 11.77 -3.88
CA ASN A 111 13.68 12.08 -5.15
C ASN A 111 13.88 10.84 -6.05
N ILE A 112 12.91 9.93 -6.05
CA ILE A 112 12.90 8.69 -6.85
C ILE A 112 11.64 8.67 -7.72
N VAL A 113 11.83 8.43 -9.01
CA VAL A 113 10.74 8.22 -9.98
C VAL A 113 10.55 6.73 -10.18
N LEU A 114 9.43 6.18 -9.71
CA LEU A 114 9.10 4.76 -9.86
C LEU A 114 8.43 4.43 -11.19
N ASN A 115 7.92 5.44 -11.90
CA ASN A 115 7.29 5.28 -13.20
C ASN A 115 7.42 6.59 -13.97
N GLU A 116 8.13 6.57 -15.09
CA GLU A 116 8.38 7.74 -15.93
C GLU A 116 7.09 8.38 -16.45
N ASN A 117 6.05 7.59 -16.72
CA ASN A 117 4.75 8.11 -17.15
C ASN A 117 4.07 9.00 -16.10
N CYS A 118 4.42 8.83 -14.82
CA CYS A 118 3.90 9.70 -13.77
C CYS A 118 4.52 11.10 -13.83
N GLU A 119 5.79 11.22 -14.24
CA GLU A 119 6.55 12.48 -14.20
C GLU A 119 5.92 13.54 -15.09
N GLU A 120 5.43 13.15 -16.27
CA GLU A 120 4.73 14.01 -17.21
C GLU A 120 3.48 14.68 -16.61
N SER A 121 2.91 14.09 -15.55
CA SER A 121 1.69 14.55 -14.89
C SER A 121 1.95 15.34 -13.59
N PHE A 122 3.21 15.52 -13.16
CA PHE A 122 3.52 16.19 -11.89
C PHE A 122 3.08 17.66 -11.86
N HIS A 123 3.21 18.37 -12.99
CA HIS A 123 2.75 19.76 -13.09
C HIS A 123 1.25 19.90 -12.79
N GLN A 124 0.43 18.95 -13.27
CA GLN A 124 -1.02 18.95 -13.02
C GLN A 124 -1.35 18.75 -11.54
N ILE A 125 -0.55 17.96 -10.82
CA ILE A 125 -0.74 17.71 -9.38
C ILE A 125 -0.33 18.95 -8.58
N GLU A 126 0.75 19.62 -8.96
CA GLU A 126 1.21 20.85 -8.32
C GLU A 126 0.17 21.97 -8.47
N ASP A 127 -0.43 22.11 -9.65
CA ASP A 127 -1.54 23.04 -9.93
C ASP A 127 -2.82 22.72 -9.14
N SER A 128 -3.06 21.44 -8.83
CA SER A 128 -4.22 21.00 -8.03
C SER A 128 -4.08 21.26 -6.52
N HIS A 129 -2.93 21.79 -6.06
CA HIS A 129 -2.59 22.00 -4.65
C HIS A 129 -2.77 20.75 -3.77
N CYS A 130 -2.58 19.56 -4.34
CA CYS A 130 -2.64 18.31 -3.59
C CYS A 130 -1.51 18.24 -2.56
N SER A 131 -1.84 18.29 -1.27
CA SER A 131 -0.88 18.33 -0.17
C SER A 131 -0.98 17.08 0.70
N THR A 132 0.14 16.66 1.30
CA THR A 132 0.17 15.61 2.32
C THR A 132 -0.36 16.08 3.68
N ASP A 133 -0.58 17.38 3.86
CA ASP A 133 -0.91 18.03 5.14
C ASP A 133 -2.37 18.46 5.25
N ILE A 134 -3.26 17.97 4.37
CA ILE A 134 -4.67 18.39 4.31
C ILE A 134 -5.41 18.16 5.64
N HIS A 135 -4.95 17.19 6.45
CA HIS A 135 -5.55 16.83 7.74
C HIS A 135 -4.80 17.39 8.97
N ASN A 136 -3.77 18.23 8.80
CA ASN A 136 -3.06 18.85 9.94
C ASN A 136 -3.87 19.96 10.62
N LYS A 137 -4.93 20.46 9.99
CA LYS A 137 -5.89 21.33 10.66
C LYS A 137 -6.96 20.46 11.30
N ASN A 138 -6.95 20.41 12.64
CA ASN A 138 -8.05 19.95 13.47
C ASN A 138 -9.38 20.44 12.89
N THR A 139 -10.04 19.60 12.10
CA THR A 139 -11.45 19.79 11.81
C THR A 139 -12.14 18.88 12.82
N LEU A 140 -12.54 19.54 13.90
CA LEU A 140 -13.34 19.02 15.01
C LEU A 140 -14.63 18.37 14.51
#